data_AF-A0A556UFF4-F1
#
_entry.id   AF-A0A556UFF4-F1
#
_cell.length_a   1.000
_cell.length_b   1.000
_cell.length_c   1.000
_cell.angle_alpha   90.00
_cell.angle_beta   90.00
_cell.angle_gamma   90.00
#
_symmetry.space_group_name_H-M   'P 1'
#
loop_
_entity.id
_entity.type
_entity.pdbx_description
1 polymer ?
#
loop_
_entity_poly.entity_id
_entity_poly.type
_entity_poly.pdbx_seq_one_letter_code
_entity_poly.pdbx_strand_id
1 'polypeptide(L)' 'MVIQNPQLPGCTMSIFWNITVSTEGTVKPKIDLLMKMPEEAQKLDTENVVKAAPDRFRNLLPVFGVEATMESLIQSVCF' A
#
# COMPACT_ATOMS: atom_id res chain seq x y z
N MET A 1 -3.38 -2.96 8.51
CA MET A 1 -4.76 -2.83 7.98
C MET A 1 -4.83 -3.54 6.63
N VAL A 2 -5.93 -4.18 6.29
CA VAL A 2 -6.11 -4.85 4.99
C VAL A 2 -7.32 -4.25 4.27
N ILE A 3 -7.13 -3.88 3.01
CA ILE A 3 -8.17 -3.38 2.10
C ILE A 3 -8.36 -4.44 1.02
N GLN A 4 -9.62 -4.79 0.75
CA GLN A 4 -10.00 -5.81 -0.23
C GLN A 4 -11.12 -5.26 -1.11
N ASN A 5 -11.00 -5.47 -2.42
CA ASN A 5 -12.09 -5.14 -3.33
C ASN A 5 -13.14 -6.28 -3.29
N PRO A 6 -14.43 -5.98 -3.00
CA PRO A 6 -15.48 -6.99 -2.98
C PRO A 6 -15.70 -7.71 -4.32
N GLN A 7 -15.42 -7.03 -5.44
CA GLN A 7 -15.58 -7.54 -6.80
C GLN A 7 -14.38 -8.36 -7.29
N LEU A 8 -13.20 -8.17 -6.67
CA LEU A 8 -11.96 -8.86 -7.04
C LEU A 8 -11.42 -9.71 -5.87
N PRO A 9 -12.09 -10.82 -5.54
CA PRO A 9 -11.65 -11.70 -4.47
C PRO A 9 -10.24 -12.22 -4.74
N GLY A 10 -9.35 -12.09 -3.76
CA GLY A 10 -7.93 -12.47 -3.88
C GLY A 10 -6.97 -11.31 -4.16
N CYS A 11 -7.48 -10.15 -4.62
CA CYS A 11 -6.72 -8.92 -4.68
C CYS A 11 -6.78 -8.20 -3.33
N THR A 12 -5.62 -8.05 -2.67
CA THR A 12 -5.55 -7.39 -1.36
C THR A 12 -4.44 -6.36 -1.31
N MET A 13 -4.71 -5.27 -0.60
CA MET A 13 -3.74 -4.24 -0.26
C MET A 13 -3.59 -4.20 1.26
N SER A 14 -2.39 -4.50 1.75
CA SER A 14 -2.08 -4.56 3.17
C SER A 14 -1.18 -3.41 3.55
N ILE A 15 -1.62 -2.63 4.52
CA ILE A 15 -0.90 -1.47 5.06
C ILE A 15 -0.16 -1.91 6.31
N PHE A 16 1.15 -1.76 6.26
CA PHE A 16 2.08 -2.09 7.33
C PHE A 16 2.60 -0.82 7.98
N TRP A 17 2.41 -0.71 9.29
CA TRP A 17 3.02 0.35 10.07
C TRP A 17 4.15 -0.25 10.89
N ASN A 18 5.38 0.16 10.59
CA ASN A 18 6.56 -0.16 11.37
C ASN A 18 6.98 1.08 12.16
N ILE A 19 7.20 0.95 13.46
CA ILE A 19 7.78 2.02 14.27
C ILE A 19 9.17 1.55 14.68
N THR A 20 10.19 2.18 14.12
CA THR A 20 11.57 1.91 14.49
C THR A 20 12.02 2.93 15.54
N VAL A 21 12.62 2.44 16.62
CA VAL A 21 13.19 3.29 17.66
C VAL A 21 14.70 3.10 17.65
N SER A 22 15.45 4.19 17.47
CA SER A 22 16.91 4.14 17.49
C SER A 22 17.44 4.03 18.93
N THR A 23 18.71 3.65 19.06
CA THR A 23 19.42 3.60 20.34
C THR A 23 19.49 4.96 21.06
N GLU A 24 19.41 6.05 20.30
CA GLU A 24 19.39 7.44 20.78
C GLU A 24 17.96 7.89 21.16
N GLY A 25 16.97 7.01 21.05
CA GLY A 25 15.57 7.31 21.34
C GLY A 25 14.81 7.99 20.19
N THR A 26 15.39 8.06 18.98
CA THR A 26 14.69 8.64 17.84
C THR A 26 13.61 7.67 17.34
N VAL A 27 12.35 8.10 17.34
CA VAL A 27 11.21 7.33 16.83
C VAL A 27 10.97 7.68 15.37
N LYS A 28 11.03 6.68 14.49
CA LYS A 28 10.73 6.82 13.06
C LYS A 28 9.57 5.90 12.68
N PRO A 29 8.35 6.44 12.50
CA PRO A 29 7.26 5.69 11.92
C PRO A 29 7.50 5.53 10.41
N LYS A 30 7.31 4.31 9.91
CA LYS A 30 7.30 3.98 8.49
C LYS A 30 5.99 3.30 8.18
N ILE A 31 5.23 3.89 7.25
CA ILE A 31 4.03 3.29 6.69
C ILE A 31 4.42 2.72 5.34
N ASP A 32 4.01 1.48 5.09
CA ASP A 32 4.33 0.73 3.91
C ASP A 32 3.10 0.01 3.35
N LEU A 33 3.16 -0.33 2.07
CA LEU A 33 2.08 -0.99 1.34
C LEU A 33 2.60 -2.32 0.77
N LEU A 34 1.83 -3.38 0.98
CA LEU A 34 2.04 -4.68 0.37
C LEU A 34 0.82 -5.02 -0.47
N MET A 35 1.01 -5.22 -1.76
CA MET A 35 -0.04 -5.64 -2.68
C MET A 35 0.08 -7.14 -2.94
N LYS A 36 -1.05 -7.85 -2.89
CA LYS A 36 -1.17 -9.25 -3.27
C LYS A 36 -2.26 -9.38 -4.31
N MET A 37 -1.98 -10.18 -5.34
CA MET A 37 -2.90 -10.49 -6.43
C MET A 37 -2.82 -11.99 -6.71
N PRO A 38 -3.90 -12.64 -7.20
CA PRO A 38 -3.82 -14.01 -7.68
C PRO A 38 -2.75 -14.16 -8.77
N GLU A 39 -2.04 -15.29 -8.80
CA GLU A 39 -0.91 -15.51 -9.71
C GLU A 39 -1.33 -15.41 -11.19
N GLU A 40 -2.52 -15.89 -11.53
CA GLU A 40 -3.06 -15.82 -12.88
C GLU A 40 -3.26 -14.38 -13.33
N ALA A 41 -3.71 -13.51 -12.42
CA ALA A 41 -3.93 -12.10 -12.72
C ALA A 41 -2.61 -11.30 -12.67
N GLN A 42 -1.63 -11.72 -11.87
CA GLN A 42 -0.29 -11.15 -11.89
C GLN A 42 0.42 -11.38 -13.24
N LYS A 43 0.13 -12.48 -13.95
CA LYS A 43 0.64 -12.70 -15.32
C LYS A 43 0.06 -11.71 -16.34
N LEU A 44 -1.07 -11.09 -16.02
CA LEU A 44 -1.73 -10.08 -16.85
C LEU A 44 -1.29 -8.65 -16.49
N ASP A 45 -0.51 -8.46 -15.43
CA ASP A 45 0.04 -7.17 -14.99
C ASP A 45 1.22 -6.74 -15.88
N THR A 46 0.90 -6.28 -17.09
CA THR A 46 1.89 -5.81 -18.07
C THR A 46 2.65 -4.56 -17.62
N GLU A 47 2.05 -3.77 -16.73
CA GLU A 47 2.62 -2.52 -16.22
C GLU A 47 3.41 -2.70 -14.91
N ASN A 48 3.49 -3.93 -14.37
CA ASN A 48 4.11 -4.23 -13.08
C ASN A 48 3.55 -3.37 -11.93
N VAL A 49 2.25 -3.08 -11.97
CA VAL A 49 1.54 -2.28 -10.95
C VAL A 49 1.75 -2.88 -9.57
N VAL A 50 1.65 -4.20 -9.42
CA VAL A 50 1.80 -4.88 -8.11
C VAL A 50 3.18 -4.60 -7.49
N LYS A 51 4.22 -4.57 -8.31
CA LYS A 51 5.60 -4.31 -7.87
C LYS A 51 5.85 -2.82 -7.62
N ALA A 52 5.29 -1.95 -8.43
CA ALA A 52 5.52 -0.50 -8.35
C ALA A 52 4.64 0.21 -7.30
N ALA A 53 3.49 -0.36 -6.94
CA ALA A 53 2.53 0.25 -6.02
C ALA A 53 3.12 0.65 -4.66
N PRO A 54 3.97 -0.16 -3.99
CA PRO A 54 4.59 0.25 -2.72
C PRO A 54 5.44 1.52 -2.84
N ASP A 55 6.23 1.65 -3.90
CA ASP A 55 7.07 2.83 -4.14
C ASP A 55 6.21 4.06 -4.45
N ARG A 56 5.19 3.90 -5.30
CA ARG A 56 4.23 4.97 -5.61
C ARG A 56 3.53 5.46 -4.34
N PHE A 57 3.04 4.56 -3.51
CA PHE A 57 2.41 4.88 -2.23
C PHE A 57 3.34 5.69 -1.32
N ARG A 58 4.61 5.29 -1.18
CA ARG A 58 5.60 6.02 -0.37
C ARG A 58 5.84 7.44 -0.88
N ASN A 59 5.80 7.66 -2.19
CA ASN A 59 5.94 8.98 -2.79
C ASN A 59 4.71 9.87 -2.57
N LEU A 60 3.53 9.29 -2.36
CA LEU A 60 2.30 10.05 -2.07
C LEU A 60 2.27 10.56 -0.62
N LEU A 61 2.81 9.79 0.34
CA LEU A 61 2.83 10.15 1.76
C LEU A 61 3.36 11.57 2.06
N PRO A 62 4.52 12.02 1.53
CA PRO A 62 5.00 13.38 1.78
C PRO A 62 4.23 14.45 1.00
N VAL A 63 3.54 14.09 -0.08
CA VAL A 63 2.81 15.04 -0.95
C VAL A 63 1.42 15.32 -0.40
N PHE A 64 0.67 14.28 -0.07
CA PHE A 64 -0.72 14.37 0.39
C PHE A 64 -0.87 14.26 1.91
N GLY A 65 0.17 13.81 2.62
CA GLY A 65 0.05 13.43 4.02
C GLY A 65 -0.59 12.05 4.19
N VAL A 66 -0.58 11.53 5.40
CA VAL A 66 -1.02 10.16 5.70
C VAL A 66 -2.52 9.99 5.40
N GLU A 67 -3.38 10.83 5.96
CA GLU A 67 -4.84 10.67 5.88
C GLU A 67 -5.35 10.69 4.43
N ALA A 68 -4.97 11.70 3.65
CA ALA A 68 -5.41 11.83 2.26
C ALA A 68 -4.83 10.73 1.35
N THR A 69 -3.60 10.27 1.63
CA THR A 69 -3.03 9.12 0.90
C THR A 69 -3.82 7.84 1.17
N MET A 70 -4.23 7.62 2.43
CA MET A 70 -5.02 6.45 2.83
C MET A 70 -6.42 6.48 2.20
N GLU A 71 -7.09 7.63 2.25
CA GLU A 71 -8.40 7.83 1.61
C GLU A 71 -8.32 7.58 0.11
N SER A 72 -7.32 8.14 -0.57
CA SER A 72 -7.10 7.92 -2.00
C SER A 72 -6.84 6.45 -2.34
N LEU A 73 -6.08 5.74 -1.50
CA LEU A 73 -5.82 4.32 -1.67
C LEU A 73 -7.10 3.49 -1.52
N ILE A 74 -7.89 3.74 -0.48
CA ILE A 74 -9.18 3.07 -0.25
C ILE A 74 -10.09 3.30 -1.45
N GLN A 75 -10.18 4.54 -1.93
CA GLN A 75 -11.00 4.88 -3.08
C GLN A 75 -10.57 4.11 -4.34
N SER A 76 -9.27 3.98 -4.59
CA SER A 76 -8.74 3.25 -5.75
C SER A 76 -9.01 1.73 -5.74
N VAL A 77 -9.33 1.15 -4.58
CA VAL A 77 -9.57 -0.29 -4.42
C VAL A 77 -11.06 -0.59 -4.34
N CYS A 78 -11.85 0.30 -3.75
CA CYS A 78 -13.26 0.06 -3.44
C CYS A 78 -14.24 0.65 -4.45
N PHE A 79 -13.80 1.52 -5.36
CA PHE A 79 -14.63 2.12 -6.42
C PHE A 79 -14.22 1.66 -7.82
#